data_AF-K8F5X8-F1
#
_entry.id   AF-K8F5X8-F1
#
_cell.length_a   1.000
_cell.length_b   1.000
_cell.length_c   1.000
_cell.angle_alpha   90.00
_cell.angle_beta   90.00
_cell.angle_gamma   90.00
#
_symmetry.space_group_name_H-M   'P 1'
#
loop_
_entity.id
_entity.type
_entity.pdbx_description
1 polymer ?
#
loop_
_entity_poly.entity_id
_entity_poly.type
_entity_poly.pdbx_seq_one_letter_code
_entity_poly.pdbx_strand_id
1 'polypeptide(L)'
;MAPHIATTTTRNNSMMRPPMPGRKMRRRGNVFLNAGGKADDDDMNKTAPFRLPNSLWTNQSDLKTPEQKCSDIYQSYATMAATRLVMAQDDGFGNECSEDVNVSETTSKILTHKEKHSMLSGTSFVRSMLQSADPILRSAALRIIETRRVYVSEKEGMDWESSFRYAKEDMEQWRVKMLKRVAEKSLEGE
;
A
#
# COMPACT_ATOMS: atom_id res chain seq x y z
N MET A 1 -66.39 36.97 -35.91
CA MET A 1 -65.39 37.94 -36.41
C MET A 1 -64.12 37.78 -35.59
N ALA A 2 -63.03 37.29 -36.21
CA ALA A 2 -61.65 37.58 -35.83
C ALA A 2 -61.27 38.99 -36.34
N PRO A 3 -60.10 39.64 -36.04
CA PRO A 3 -58.71 39.15 -36.27
C PRO A 3 -57.74 39.37 -35.05
N HIS A 4 -56.63 38.63 -34.82
CA HIS A 4 -55.30 38.49 -35.52
C HIS A 4 -54.40 39.77 -35.40
N ILE A 5 -53.07 39.83 -35.20
CA ILE A 5 -51.84 38.96 -35.19
C ILE A 5 -50.68 39.81 -34.58
N ALA A 6 -49.66 39.26 -33.88
CA ALA A 6 -48.25 39.12 -34.37
C ALA A 6 -47.38 38.41 -33.31
N THR A 7 -46.98 37.14 -33.48
CA THR A 7 -45.72 36.59 -34.08
C THR A 7 -44.39 37.06 -33.48
N THR A 8 -43.71 36.15 -32.76
CA THR A 8 -42.24 36.07 -32.68
C THR A 8 -41.76 34.62 -32.44
N THR A 9 -41.39 34.00 -33.55
CA THR A 9 -40.22 33.13 -33.83
C THR A 9 -39.47 32.43 -32.68
N THR A 10 -39.61 31.10 -32.65
CA THR A 10 -38.61 30.02 -32.59
C THR A 10 -37.18 30.32 -32.08
N ARG A 11 -36.75 29.64 -31.00
CA ARG A 11 -35.52 28.80 -30.97
C ARG A 11 -35.38 27.97 -29.69
N ASN A 12 -35.58 26.66 -29.83
CA ASN A 12 -35.10 25.64 -28.88
C ASN A 12 -33.57 25.60 -28.92
N ASN A 13 -32.91 26.06 -27.86
CA ASN A 13 -31.49 25.79 -27.63
C ASN A 13 -31.35 24.55 -26.73
N SER A 14 -31.42 23.36 -27.34
CA SER A 14 -30.79 22.18 -26.76
C SER A 14 -29.28 22.37 -26.83
N MET A 15 -28.65 22.71 -25.70
CA MET A 15 -27.19 22.61 -25.59
C MET A 15 -26.81 21.13 -25.63
N MET A 16 -26.57 20.64 -26.86
CA MET A 16 -25.83 19.42 -27.13
C MET A 16 -24.45 19.53 -26.48
N ARG A 17 -24.20 18.76 -25.42
CA ARG A 17 -22.85 18.50 -24.96
C ARG A 17 -22.10 17.78 -26.08
N PRO A 18 -20.86 18.16 -26.41
CA PRO A 18 -20.07 17.42 -27.39
C PRO A 18 -19.83 15.99 -26.89
N PRO A 19 -19.83 14.97 -27.77
CA PRO A 19 -19.51 13.61 -27.39
C PRO A 19 -18.05 13.58 -26.90
N MET A 20 -17.85 13.15 -25.65
CA MET A 20 -16.50 12.93 -25.13
C MET A 20 -15.81 11.88 -26.00
N PRO A 21 -14.56 12.09 -26.43
CA PRO A 21 -13.81 11.06 -27.12
C PRO A 21 -13.73 9.82 -26.23
N GLY A 22 -14.28 8.71 -26.74
CA GLY A 22 -14.34 7.44 -26.03
C GLY A 22 -12.96 7.09 -25.49
N ARG A 23 -12.84 7.10 -24.16
CA ARG A 23 -11.66 6.63 -23.45
C ARG A 23 -11.55 5.16 -23.79
N LYS A 24 -10.69 4.82 -24.77
CA LYS A 24 -10.36 3.43 -25.09
C LYS A 24 -9.94 2.78 -23.79
N MET A 25 -10.79 1.92 -23.22
CA MET A 25 -10.37 1.03 -22.14
C MET A 25 -9.22 0.23 -22.72
N ARG A 26 -8.00 0.56 -22.32
CA ARG A 26 -6.86 -0.33 -22.49
C ARG A 26 -7.25 -1.62 -21.78
N ARG A 27 -7.67 -2.63 -22.55
CA ARG A 27 -7.70 -4.01 -22.08
C ARG A 27 -6.31 -4.27 -21.51
N ARG A 28 -6.24 -4.42 -20.18
CA ARG A 28 -4.97 -4.69 -19.49
C ARG A 28 -4.46 -6.02 -20.04
N GLY A 29 -3.36 -5.96 -20.77
CA GLY A 29 -2.68 -7.14 -21.28
C GLY A 29 -2.22 -8.02 -20.13
N ASN A 30 -2.04 -9.31 -20.41
CA ASN A 30 -1.52 -10.27 -19.46
C ASN A 30 -0.18 -9.78 -18.89
N VAL A 31 0.01 -9.95 -17.58
CA VAL A 31 1.31 -9.73 -16.94
C VAL A 31 2.18 -10.96 -17.23
N PHE A 32 3.33 -10.72 -17.85
CA PHE A 32 4.32 -11.76 -18.15
C PHE A 32 5.51 -11.58 -17.21
N LEU A 33 5.88 -12.64 -16.49
CA LEU A 33 7.15 -12.71 -15.77
C LEU A 33 8.15 -13.48 -16.64
N ASN A 34 9.24 -12.82 -17.01
CA ASN A 34 10.38 -13.50 -17.63
C ASN A 34 11.32 -13.96 -16.50
N ALA A 35 11.39 -15.27 -16.29
CA ALA A 35 12.38 -15.88 -15.40
C ALA A 35 13.72 -15.99 -16.14
N GLY A 36 14.33 -14.85 -16.46
CA GLY A 36 15.66 -14.78 -17.06
C GLY A 36 16.70 -14.40 -16.01
N GLY A 37 17.51 -15.36 -15.57
CA GLY A 37 18.79 -15.05 -14.92
C GLY A 37 19.75 -14.39 -15.92
N LYS A 38 20.88 -13.84 -15.43
CA LYS A 38 22.00 -13.41 -16.29
C LYS A 38 22.52 -14.64 -17.06
N ALA A 39 21.97 -14.89 -18.24
CA ALA A 39 22.50 -15.79 -19.23
C ALA A 39 22.67 -14.97 -20.51
N ASP A 40 23.77 -15.24 -21.21
CA ASP A 40 24.22 -14.55 -22.42
C ASP A 40 23.07 -14.32 -23.41
N ASP A 41 23.15 -13.20 -24.15
CA ASP A 41 22.10 -12.62 -25.00
C ASP A 41 21.45 -13.60 -26.00
N ASP A 42 22.08 -14.74 -26.27
CA ASP A 42 21.61 -15.77 -27.21
C ASP A 42 20.52 -16.73 -26.64
N ASP A 43 20.22 -16.70 -25.33
CA ASP A 43 19.23 -17.61 -24.70
C ASP A 43 17.97 -16.94 -24.14
N MET A 44 17.84 -15.61 -24.31
CA MET A 44 16.68 -14.83 -23.84
C MET A 44 15.33 -15.20 -24.49
N ASN A 45 15.35 -15.99 -25.57
CA ASN A 45 14.15 -16.39 -26.32
C ASN A 45 13.71 -17.85 -26.10
N LYS A 46 14.42 -18.67 -25.31
CA LYS A 46 14.06 -20.09 -25.13
C LYS A 46 13.18 -20.38 -23.92
N THR A 47 13.15 -19.50 -22.92
CA THR A 47 12.31 -19.70 -21.74
C THR A 47 10.95 -19.06 -21.99
N ALA A 48 9.92 -19.88 -22.21
CA ALA A 48 8.56 -19.37 -22.37
C ALA A 48 8.18 -18.54 -21.12
N PRO A 49 7.72 -17.28 -21.28
CA PRO A 49 7.38 -16.44 -20.14
C PRO A 49 6.29 -17.13 -19.32
N PHE A 50 6.46 -17.16 -18.00
CA PHE A 50 5.44 -17.73 -17.13
C PHE A 50 4.20 -16.84 -17.21
N ARG A 51 3.15 -17.35 -17.85
CA ARG A 51 1.85 -16.67 -17.89
C ARG A 51 1.22 -16.79 -16.51
N LEU A 52 1.27 -15.71 -15.74
CA LEU A 52 0.46 -15.60 -14.54
C LEU A 52 -1.01 -15.55 -14.96
N PRO A 53 -1.87 -16.49 -14.52
CA PRO A 53 -3.30 -16.35 -14.73
C PRO A 53 -3.78 -15.12 -13.97
N ASN A 54 -4.38 -14.16 -14.69
CA ASN A 54 -4.97 -12.96 -14.07
C ASN A 54 -6.00 -13.34 -12.98
N SER A 55 -6.61 -14.52 -13.09
CA SER A 55 -7.62 -15.07 -12.17
C SER A 55 -7.09 -15.51 -10.80
N LEU A 56 -5.77 -15.69 -10.61
CA LEU A 56 -5.23 -16.09 -9.30
C LEU A 56 -5.17 -14.94 -8.29
N TRP A 57 -5.21 -13.70 -8.77
CA TRP A 57 -5.00 -12.49 -7.95
C TRP A 57 -6.21 -11.57 -7.93
N THR A 58 -7.08 -11.69 -8.92
CA THR A 58 -8.43 -11.17 -8.87
C THR A 58 -9.33 -12.27 -8.31
N ASN A 59 -9.63 -12.23 -7.02
CA ASN A 59 -10.99 -12.60 -6.62
C ASN A 59 -11.91 -11.80 -7.57
N GLN A 60 -13.00 -12.37 -8.08
CA GLN A 60 -13.88 -11.67 -9.02
C GLN A 60 -14.37 -10.29 -8.51
N SER A 61 -14.24 -10.03 -7.20
CA SER A 61 -14.50 -8.77 -6.51
C SER A 61 -13.31 -7.82 -6.33
N ASP A 62 -12.06 -8.26 -6.42
CA ASP A 62 -10.86 -7.46 -6.13
C ASP A 62 -10.04 -7.20 -7.41
N LEU A 63 -10.16 -5.98 -7.93
CA LEU A 63 -9.55 -5.53 -9.19
C LEU A 63 -8.07 -5.08 -9.04
N LYS A 64 -7.47 -5.24 -7.86
CA LYS A 64 -6.10 -4.77 -7.57
C LYS A 64 -5.04 -5.74 -8.11
N THR A 65 -3.99 -5.19 -8.73
CA THR A 65 -2.80 -5.98 -9.09
C THR A 65 -2.00 -6.38 -7.84
N PRO A 66 -1.15 -7.41 -7.89
CA PRO A 66 -0.28 -7.78 -6.78
C PRO A 66 0.53 -6.60 -6.23
N GLU A 67 1.07 -5.75 -7.11
CA GLU A 67 1.85 -4.57 -6.73
C GLU A 67 0.99 -3.55 -5.99
N GLN A 68 -0.28 -3.38 -6.37
CA GLN A 68 -1.21 -2.51 -5.65
C GLN A 68 -1.54 -3.06 -4.26
N LYS A 69 -1.69 -4.38 -4.13
CA LYS A 69 -1.88 -5.01 -2.81
C LYS A 69 -0.64 -4.86 -1.93
N CYS A 70 0.55 -5.05 -2.49
CA CYS A 70 1.81 -4.79 -1.80
C CYS A 70 1.92 -3.32 -1.38
N SER A 71 1.54 -2.37 -2.25
CA SER A 71 1.53 -0.95 -1.92
C SER A 71 0.64 -0.63 -0.71
N ASP A 72 -0.56 -1.22 -0.64
CA ASP A 72 -1.44 -1.08 0.52
C ASP A 72 -0.79 -1.63 1.81
N ILE A 73 -0.14 -2.79 1.73
CA ILE A 73 0.58 -3.40 2.86
C ILE A 73 1.73 -2.50 3.31
N TYR A 74 2.54 -1.99 2.37
CA TYR A 74 3.64 -1.07 2.68
C TYR A 74 3.14 0.24 3.30
N GLN A 75 2.00 0.77 2.86
CA GLN A 75 1.40 1.96 3.46
C GLN A 75 1.01 1.72 4.92
N SER A 76 0.40 0.57 5.23
CA SER A 76 0.06 0.19 6.60
C SER A 76 1.31 -0.05 7.45
N TYR A 77 2.31 -0.74 6.90
CA TYR A 77 3.61 -0.95 7.56
C TYR A 77 4.31 0.38 7.90
N ALA A 78 4.43 1.29 6.92
CA ALA A 78 5.05 2.59 7.13
C ALA A 78 4.29 3.43 8.17
N THR A 79 2.97 3.32 8.22
CA THR A 79 2.15 3.96 9.26
C THR A 79 2.49 3.38 10.63
N MET A 80 2.59 2.05 10.75
CA MET A 80 3.01 1.39 12.00
C MET A 80 4.41 1.80 12.45
N ALA A 81 5.38 1.84 11.54
CA ALA A 81 6.74 2.27 11.82
C ALA A 81 6.75 3.73 12.32
N ALA A 82 6.05 4.62 11.62
CA ALA A 82 5.92 6.02 12.02
C ALA A 82 5.23 6.19 13.38
N THR A 83 4.17 5.43 13.67
CA THR A 83 3.51 5.45 14.99
C THR A 83 4.48 5.05 16.11
N ARG A 84 5.27 3.99 15.91
CA ARG A 84 6.29 3.58 16.89
C ARG A 84 7.36 4.66 17.10
N LEU A 85 7.84 5.30 16.03
CA LEU A 85 8.82 6.38 16.13
C LEU A 85 8.25 7.57 16.90
N VAL A 86 7.00 7.95 16.67
CA VAL A 86 6.35 9.04 17.41
C VAL A 86 6.21 8.71 18.89
N MET A 87 5.78 7.50 19.23
CA MET A 87 5.70 7.05 20.63
C MET A 87 7.07 7.09 21.31
N ALA A 88 8.11 6.57 20.64
CA ALA A 88 9.47 6.57 21.19
C ALA A 88 10.05 7.98 21.36
N GLN A 89 9.74 8.90 20.44
CA GLN A 89 10.16 10.31 20.55
C GLN A 89 9.49 11.00 21.75
N ASP A 90 8.18 10.81 21.94
CA ASP A 90 7.46 11.42 23.06
C ASP A 90 7.83 10.77 24.41
N ASP A 91 8.08 9.46 24.45
CA ASP A 91 8.53 8.78 25.69
C ASP A 91 9.97 9.16 26.05
N GLY A 92 10.83 9.42 25.06
CA GLY A 92 12.18 9.90 25.29
C GLY A 92 12.21 11.34 25.79
N PHE A 93 11.28 12.19 25.33
CA PHE A 93 11.24 13.60 25.68
C PHE A 93 10.87 13.81 27.15
N GLY A 94 11.80 14.36 27.93
CA GLY A 94 11.63 14.59 29.37
C GLY A 94 11.99 13.39 30.26
N ASN A 95 12.37 12.26 29.68
CA ASN A 95 12.87 11.08 30.41
C ASN A 95 14.42 10.95 30.34
N GLU A 96 15.07 11.98 29.81
CA GLU A 96 16.50 12.01 29.45
C GLU A 96 17.43 12.07 30.67
N CYS A 97 16.86 12.32 31.86
CA CYS A 97 17.57 12.46 33.13
C CYS A 97 16.80 11.87 34.34
N SER A 98 15.77 11.05 34.12
CA SER A 98 15.01 10.40 35.20
C SER A 98 15.42 8.92 35.32
N GLU A 99 15.55 8.43 36.56
CA GLU A 99 15.78 6.99 36.82
C GLU A 99 14.54 6.14 36.48
N ASP A 100 13.35 6.75 36.50
CA ASP A 100 12.10 6.12 36.11
C ASP A 100 11.76 6.41 34.65
N VAL A 101 11.40 5.37 33.89
CA VAL A 101 10.88 5.49 32.52
C VAL A 101 9.36 5.67 32.56
N ASN A 102 8.91 6.89 32.34
CA ASN A 102 7.48 7.19 32.28
C ASN A 102 6.97 7.12 30.84
N VAL A 103 5.92 6.33 30.62
CA VAL A 103 5.21 6.31 29.33
C VAL A 103 4.47 7.63 29.16
N SER A 104 4.68 8.30 28.03
CA SER A 104 4.02 9.58 27.75
C SER A 104 2.49 9.43 27.66
N GLU A 105 1.78 10.53 27.91
CA GLU A 105 0.32 10.57 27.75
C GLU A 105 -0.07 10.26 26.28
N THR A 106 0.71 10.76 25.32
CA THR A 106 0.53 10.48 23.89
C THR A 106 0.63 8.98 23.60
N THR A 107 1.69 8.32 24.08
CA THR A 107 1.89 6.88 23.88
C THR A 107 0.75 6.07 24.48
N SER A 108 0.35 6.39 25.71
CA SER A 108 -0.76 5.73 26.39
C SER A 108 -2.06 5.83 25.58
N LYS A 109 -2.38 7.04 25.10
CA LYS A 109 -3.58 7.29 24.29
C LYS A 109 -3.55 6.59 22.94
N ILE A 110 -2.40 6.56 22.25
CA ILE A 110 -2.24 5.83 20.98
C ILE A 110 -2.49 4.34 21.19
N LEU A 111 -1.96 3.75 22.27
CA LEU A 111 -2.15 2.33 22.58
C LEU A 111 -3.62 2.01 22.84
N THR A 112 -4.32 2.80 23.67
CA THR A 112 -5.76 2.62 23.90
C THR A 112 -6.57 2.81 22.61
N HIS A 113 -6.19 3.75 21.74
CA HIS A 113 -6.88 3.95 20.46
C HIS A 113 -6.70 2.76 19.51
N LYS A 114 -5.50 2.17 19.48
CA LYS A 114 -5.16 0.99 18.68
C LYS A 114 -5.96 -0.25 19.07
N GLU A 115 -6.35 -0.41 20.34
CA GLU A 115 -7.20 -1.54 20.76
C GLU A 115 -8.57 -1.51 20.09
N LYS A 116 -9.11 -0.32 19.80
CA LYS A 116 -10.42 -0.12 19.17
C LYS A 116 -10.34 0.00 17.65
N HIS A 117 -9.22 0.48 17.12
CA HIS A 117 -9.03 0.75 15.71
C HIS A 117 -7.82 -0.03 15.15
N SER A 118 -8.10 -0.96 14.25
CA SER A 118 -7.06 -1.78 13.61
C SER A 118 -6.11 -0.93 12.76
N MET A 119 -4.81 -1.21 12.88
CA MET A 119 -3.75 -0.63 12.04
C MET A 119 -3.53 -1.38 10.73
N LEU A 120 -4.32 -2.43 10.45
CA LEU A 120 -4.24 -3.17 9.17
C LEU A 120 -4.48 -2.27 7.95
N SER A 121 -5.29 -1.22 8.12
CA SER A 121 -5.35 -0.09 7.19
C SER A 121 -4.80 1.16 7.88
N GLY A 122 -3.55 1.50 7.57
CA GLY A 122 -2.87 2.65 8.16
C GLY A 122 -3.61 3.97 7.90
N THR A 123 -4.22 4.12 6.72
CA THR A 123 -4.99 5.32 6.37
C THR A 123 -6.28 5.46 7.15
N SER A 124 -7.02 4.37 7.39
CA SER A 124 -8.22 4.44 8.25
C SER A 124 -7.86 4.70 9.71
N PHE A 125 -6.76 4.12 10.20
CA PHE A 125 -6.28 4.33 11.56
C PHE A 125 -5.92 5.81 11.81
N VAL A 126 -5.10 6.40 10.95
CA VAL A 126 -4.74 7.83 11.08
C VAL A 126 -5.96 8.74 10.92
N ARG A 127 -6.88 8.40 10.00
CA ARG A 127 -8.13 9.16 9.84
C ARG A 127 -8.98 9.12 11.11
N SER A 128 -9.11 7.97 11.77
CA SER A 128 -9.90 7.89 13.01
C SER A 128 -9.25 8.68 14.14
N MET A 129 -7.92 8.74 14.22
CA MET A 129 -7.22 9.61 15.17
C MET A 129 -7.49 11.09 14.90
N LEU A 130 -7.45 11.53 13.63
CA LEU A 130 -7.78 12.92 13.24
C LEU A 130 -9.23 13.31 13.58
N GLN A 131 -10.13 12.35 13.56
CA GLN A 131 -11.55 12.53 13.88
C GLN A 131 -11.86 12.34 15.39
N SER A 132 -10.87 11.95 16.19
CA SER A 132 -11.04 11.78 17.63
C SER A 132 -11.39 13.12 18.30
N ALA A 133 -12.19 13.08 19.35
CA ALA A 133 -12.47 14.24 20.21
C ALA A 133 -11.22 14.68 20.99
N ASP A 134 -10.27 13.77 21.23
CA ASP A 134 -9.05 14.04 21.97
C ASP A 134 -8.04 14.85 21.13
N PRO A 135 -7.65 16.06 21.56
CA PRO A 135 -6.67 16.88 20.85
C PRO A 135 -5.29 16.22 20.76
N ILE A 136 -4.90 15.38 21.73
CA ILE A 136 -3.60 14.70 21.73
C ILE A 136 -3.55 13.68 20.60
N LEU A 137 -4.62 12.89 20.42
CA LEU A 137 -4.71 11.94 19.31
C LEU A 137 -4.70 12.64 17.94
N ARG A 138 -5.35 13.80 17.81
CA ARG A 138 -5.30 14.59 16.57
C ARG A 138 -3.89 15.12 16.28
N SER A 139 -3.20 15.64 17.31
CA SER A 139 -1.81 16.10 17.19
C SER A 139 -0.87 14.95 16.82
N ALA A 140 -0.98 13.82 17.51
CA ALA A 140 -0.22 12.61 17.22
C ALA A 140 -0.45 12.12 15.78
N ALA A 141 -1.70 12.19 15.28
CA ALA A 141 -2.00 11.81 13.90
C ALA A 141 -1.28 12.69 12.87
N LEU A 142 -1.20 14.01 13.10
CA LEU A 142 -0.44 14.92 12.24
C LEU A 142 1.05 14.58 12.26
N ARG A 143 1.60 14.29 13.46
CA ARG A 143 2.99 13.87 13.60
C ARG A 143 3.26 12.56 12.87
N ILE A 144 2.38 11.57 12.98
CA ILE A 144 2.47 10.29 12.26
C ILE A 144 2.45 10.51 10.74
N ILE A 145 1.63 11.42 10.22
CA ILE A 145 1.59 11.73 8.77
C ILE A 145 2.95 12.25 8.30
N GLU A 146 3.55 13.18 9.04
CA GLU A 146 4.85 13.75 8.68
C GLU A 146 5.97 12.72 8.84
N THR A 147 6.03 12.03 9.98
CA THR A 147 7.02 10.97 10.23
C THR A 147 6.93 9.86 9.18
N ARG A 148 5.71 9.48 8.76
CA ARG A 148 5.52 8.50 7.67
C ARG A 148 6.11 9.01 6.37
N ARG A 149 5.91 10.29 6.02
CA ARG A 149 6.44 10.90 4.78
C ARG A 149 7.96 10.86 4.76
N VAL A 150 8.61 11.15 5.89
CA VAL A 150 10.06 11.08 6.04
C VAL A 150 10.55 9.63 6.01
N TYR A 151 9.88 8.73 6.74
CA TYR A 151 10.25 7.32 6.84
C TYR A 151 10.22 6.58 5.50
N VAL A 152 9.28 6.91 4.61
CA VAL A 152 9.24 6.29 3.28
C VAL A 152 10.19 6.95 2.28
N SER A 153 10.80 8.08 2.63
CA SER A 153 11.74 8.76 1.75
C SER A 153 13.03 7.95 1.61
N GLU A 154 13.55 7.87 0.39
CA GLU A 154 14.78 7.14 0.07
C GLU A 154 16.04 7.74 0.73
N LYS A 155 15.96 9.00 1.20
CA LYS A 155 17.12 9.74 1.72
C LYS A 155 17.36 9.55 3.21
N GLU A 156 16.29 9.45 4.00
CA GLU A 156 16.37 9.56 5.47
C GLU A 156 15.67 8.40 6.19
N GLY A 157 15.01 7.51 5.45
CA GLY A 157 14.12 6.51 5.99
C GLY A 157 14.50 5.07 5.64
N MET A 158 13.53 4.35 5.07
CA MET A 158 13.63 2.93 4.77
C MET A 158 14.55 2.67 3.56
N ASP A 159 15.52 1.78 3.73
CA ASP A 159 16.30 1.23 2.62
C ASP A 159 15.45 0.21 1.85
N TRP A 160 14.75 0.71 0.85
CA TRP A 160 13.86 -0.08 -0.02
C TRP A 160 14.63 -1.12 -0.84
N GLU A 161 15.85 -0.80 -1.26
CA GLU A 161 16.69 -1.70 -2.05
C GLU A 161 17.13 -2.90 -1.21
N SER A 162 17.65 -2.65 -0.01
CA SER A 162 17.99 -3.74 0.92
C SER A 162 16.76 -4.54 1.33
N SER A 163 15.60 -3.89 1.55
CA SER A 163 14.36 -4.59 1.90
C SER A 163 13.94 -5.59 0.81
N PHE A 164 14.03 -5.19 -0.46
CA PHE A 164 13.73 -6.07 -1.58
C PHE A 164 14.79 -7.17 -1.76
N ARG A 165 16.06 -6.85 -1.53
CA ARG A 165 17.16 -7.83 -1.53
C ARG A 165 16.95 -8.90 -0.45
N TYR A 166 16.67 -8.52 0.79
CA TYR A 166 16.42 -9.45 1.89
C TYR A 166 15.23 -10.37 1.59
N ALA A 167 14.14 -9.84 1.04
CA ALA A 167 13.01 -10.67 0.65
C ALA A 167 13.41 -11.75 -0.39
N LYS A 168 14.27 -11.42 -1.35
CA LYS A 168 14.78 -12.40 -2.33
C LYS A 168 15.68 -13.45 -1.69
N GLU A 169 16.59 -13.01 -0.83
CA GLU A 169 17.52 -13.90 -0.13
C GLU A 169 16.76 -14.88 0.78
N ASP A 170 15.76 -14.40 1.53
CA ASP A 170 14.92 -15.25 2.38
C ASP A 170 14.14 -16.29 1.58
N MET A 171 13.57 -15.91 0.43
CA MET A 171 12.88 -16.84 -0.47
C MET A 171 13.82 -17.94 -0.97
N GLU A 172 15.07 -17.59 -1.30
CA GLU A 172 16.06 -18.53 -1.79
C GLU A 172 16.57 -19.47 -0.68
N GLN A 173 16.88 -18.92 0.50
CA GLN A 173 17.26 -19.72 1.67
C GLN A 173 16.14 -20.70 2.05
N TRP A 174 14.89 -20.25 2.03
CA TRP A 174 13.74 -21.11 2.29
C TRP A 174 13.61 -22.21 1.24
N ARG A 175 13.79 -21.90 -0.05
CA ARG A 175 13.78 -22.88 -1.15
C ARG A 175 14.81 -23.98 -0.92
N VAL A 176 16.06 -23.62 -0.65
CA VAL A 176 17.15 -24.58 -0.40
C VAL A 176 16.85 -25.44 0.83
N LYS A 177 16.44 -24.81 1.94
CA LYS A 177 16.08 -25.51 3.18
C LYS A 177 14.96 -26.53 2.95
N MET A 178 13.95 -26.16 2.16
CA MET A 178 12.83 -27.05 1.89
C MET A 178 13.20 -28.21 0.97
N LEU A 179 13.96 -27.96 -0.08
CA LEU A 179 14.45 -29.02 -0.96
C LEU A 179 15.33 -30.01 -0.21
N LYS A 180 16.22 -29.52 0.68
CA LYS A 180 17.03 -30.38 1.54
C LYS A 180 16.16 -31.27 2.43
N ARG A 181 15.17 -30.69 3.12
CA ARG A 181 14.24 -31.43 3.98
C ARG A 181 13.45 -32.50 3.22
N VAL A 182 13.01 -32.20 1.99
CA VAL A 182 12.30 -33.18 1.16
C VAL A 182 13.24 -34.30 0.74
N ALA A 183 14.48 -33.98 0.34
CA ALA A 183 15.48 -34.99 0.00
C ALA A 183 15.82 -35.89 1.19
N GLU A 184 16.04 -35.32 2.38
CA GLU A 184 16.29 -36.08 3.62
C GLU A 184 15.15 -37.05 3.92
N LYS A 185 13.88 -36.59 3.87
CA LYS A 185 12.71 -37.45 4.09
C LYS A 185 12.55 -38.55 3.04
N SER A 186 12.91 -38.28 1.79
CA SER A 186 12.87 -39.29 0.73
C SER A 186 13.96 -40.35 0.91
N LEU A 187 15.07 -40.03 1.59
CA LEU A 187 16.15 -40.95 1.92
C LEU A 187 15.87 -41.77 3.20
N GLU A 188 15.09 -41.22 4.13
CA GLU A 188 14.61 -41.91 5.33
C GLU A 188 13.43 -42.88 5.07
N GLY A 189 12.97 -42.97 3.81
CA GLY A 189 11.88 -43.83 3.35
C GLY A 189 12.30 -45.24 2.93
N GLU A 190 13.27 -45.84 3.63
CA GLU A 190 13.53 -47.29 3.71
C GLU A 190 13.47 -47.74 5.19
#